data_AF-A0A7S1ASZ1-F1
#
_entry.id   AF-A0A7S1ASZ1-F1
#
_cell.length_a   1.000
_cell.length_b   1.000
_cell.length_c   1.000
_cell.angle_alpha   90.00
_cell.angle_beta   90.00
_cell.angle_gamma   90.00
#
_symmetry.space_group_name_H-M   'P 1'
#
loop_
_entity.id
_entity.type
_entity.pdbx_description
1 polymer ?
#
loop_
_entity_poly.entity_id
_entity_poly.type
_entity_poly.pdbx_seq_one_letter_code
_entity_poly.pdbx_strand_id
1 'polypeptide(L)'
;IRPVSDHERDSDIDVVPVYICTVEEEPLVVEAVLSVFMSSSRVPEAEEVLFCSGSTTAEEVELLFRRFFSARTHGRKERIYCLAGAQLLPYMVQSRAIQTFTR
;
A
#
# COMPACT_ATOMS: atom_id res chain seq x y z
N ILE A 1 8.00 9.93 37.05
CA ILE A 1 9.04 9.70 36.00
C ILE A 1 8.68 10.63 34.85
N ARG A 2 9.57 11.55 34.49
CA ARG A 2 9.28 12.72 33.63
C ARG A 2 8.99 12.32 32.17
N PRO A 3 8.16 13.09 31.44
CA PRO A 3 8.08 12.97 29.98
C PRO A 3 9.37 13.52 29.36
N VAL A 4 10.00 12.73 28.49
CA VAL A 4 11.15 13.18 27.69
C VAL A 4 10.59 13.89 26.47
N SER A 5 10.73 15.21 26.48
CA SER A 5 10.54 16.07 25.32
C SER A 5 11.84 16.04 24.51
N ASP A 6 11.88 15.23 23.46
CA ASP A 6 12.89 15.38 22.41
C ASP A 6 12.23 16.05 21.21
N HIS A 7 12.41 17.37 21.19
CA HIS A 7 12.13 18.23 20.05
C HIS A 7 13.38 18.23 19.17
N GLU A 8 13.59 17.18 18.39
CA GLU A 8 14.54 17.19 17.27
C GLU A 8 13.74 17.13 15.97
N ARG A 9 13.73 18.29 15.31
CA ARG A 9 13.26 18.50 13.95
C ARG A 9 14.14 17.67 13.02
N ASP A 10 13.74 16.42 12.78
CA ASP A 10 14.28 15.66 11.67
C ASP A 10 13.63 16.19 10.39
N SER A 11 14.47 16.66 9.48
CA SER A 11 14.08 17.08 8.13
C SER A 11 13.13 16.05 7.52
N ASP A 12 11.94 16.47 7.09
CA ASP A 12 10.91 15.66 6.43
C ASP A 12 11.49 14.90 5.22
N ILE A 13 12.15 13.78 5.48
CA ILE A 13 12.23 12.68 4.53
C ILE A 13 10.80 12.20 4.49
N ASP A 14 10.16 12.37 3.34
CA ASP A 14 8.82 11.87 3.07
C ASP A 14 8.86 10.34 3.05
N VAL A 15 9.04 9.71 4.21
CA VAL A 15 9.13 8.26 4.36
C VAL A 15 7.73 7.73 4.06
N VAL A 16 7.57 7.10 2.90
CA VAL A 16 6.32 6.44 2.52
C VAL A 16 6.16 5.22 3.43
N PRO A 17 5.16 5.19 4.34
CA PRO A 17 4.98 4.07 5.24
C PRO A 17 4.43 2.87 4.44
N VAL A 18 5.26 1.83 4.30
CA VAL A 18 4.87 0.56 3.68
C VAL A 18 4.64 -0.46 4.78
N TYR A 19 3.46 -1.09 4.77
CA TYR A 19 3.08 -2.15 5.70
C TYR A 19 2.97 -3.47 4.96
N ILE A 20 3.41 -4.56 5.59
CA ILE A 20 3.33 -5.91 5.04
C ILE A 20 2.48 -6.75 6.00
N CYS A 21 1.49 -7.44 5.45
CA CYS A 21 0.67 -8.41 6.16
C CYS A 21 0.79 -9.77 5.47
N THR A 22 1.01 -10.81 6.26
CA THR A 22 1.05 -12.19 5.78
C THR A 22 -0.17 -12.92 6.29
N VAL A 23 -0.81 -13.68 5.42
CA VAL A 23 -1.93 -14.57 5.77
C VAL A 23 -1.59 -15.98 5.33
N GLU A 24 -2.05 -16.96 6.12
CA GLU A 24 -1.75 -18.38 5.88
C GLU A 24 -2.65 -18.98 4.79
N GLU A 25 -3.89 -18.51 4.68
CA GLU A 25 -4.88 -18.99 3.72
C GLU A 25 -5.29 -17.88 2.75
N GLU A 26 -5.46 -18.22 1.47
CA GLU A 26 -5.92 -17.32 0.42
C GLU A 26 -7.27 -16.60 0.74
N PRO A 27 -8.33 -17.26 1.25
CA PRO A 27 -9.58 -16.56 1.59
C PRO A 27 -9.39 -15.47 2.65
N LEU A 28 -8.41 -15.62 3.55
CA LEU A 28 -8.12 -14.64 4.60
C LEU A 28 -7.48 -13.36 4.06
N VAL A 29 -7.00 -13.34 2.81
CA VAL A 29 -6.47 -12.11 2.18
C VAL A 29 -7.55 -11.03 2.14
N VAL A 30 -8.77 -11.39 1.73
CA VAL A 30 -9.88 -10.43 1.63
C VAL A 30 -10.27 -9.94 3.03
N GLU A 31 -10.31 -10.83 4.02
CA GLU A 31 -10.61 -10.47 5.41
C GLU A 31 -9.55 -9.53 5.99
N ALA A 32 -8.27 -9.79 5.73
CA ALA A 32 -7.17 -8.93 6.17
C ALA A 32 -7.26 -7.54 5.54
N VAL A 33 -7.53 -7.45 4.22
CA VAL A 33 -7.76 -6.17 3.54
C VAL A 33 -8.92 -5.44 4.19
N LEU A 34 -10.08 -6.09 4.32
CA LEU A 34 -11.27 -5.47 4.93
C LEU A 34 -11.00 -5.02 6.37
N SER A 35 -10.28 -5.79 7.17
CA SER A 35 -9.89 -5.44 8.54
C SER A 35 -9.08 -4.13 8.59
N VAL A 36 -8.10 -3.99 7.68
CA VAL A 36 -7.32 -2.75 7.55
C VAL A 36 -8.22 -1.56 7.21
N PHE A 37 -9.10 -1.69 6.23
CA PHE A 37 -9.99 -0.58 5.84
C PHE A 37 -11.05 -0.27 6.90
N MET A 38 -11.58 -1.27 7.60
CA MET A 38 -12.51 -1.08 8.72
C MET A 38 -11.88 -0.27 9.86
N SER A 39 -10.58 -0.41 10.10
CA SER A 39 -9.87 0.43 11.09
C SER A 39 -9.91 1.92 10.73
N SER A 40 -10.03 2.24 9.43
CA SER A 40 -10.20 3.61 8.92
C SER A 40 -11.67 4.05 8.80
N SER A 41 -12.63 3.28 9.34
CA SER A 41 -14.08 3.53 9.26
C SER A 41 -14.61 3.68 7.82
N ARG A 42 -13.94 3.05 6.85
CA ARG A 42 -14.27 3.13 5.42
C ARG A 42 -14.24 1.75 4.77
N VAL A 43 -14.98 1.61 3.68
CA VAL A 43 -14.90 0.46 2.77
C VAL A 43 -13.91 0.82 1.65
N PRO A 44 -13.06 -0.12 1.21
CA PRO A 44 -12.11 0.14 0.12
C PRO A 44 -12.84 0.50 -1.18
N GLU A 45 -12.36 1.54 -1.86
CA GLU A 45 -12.76 1.84 -3.23
C GLU A 45 -11.96 0.95 -4.22
N ALA A 46 -12.54 0.64 -5.39
CA ALA A 46 -11.87 -0.19 -6.41
C ALA A 46 -10.54 0.40 -6.91
N GLU A 47 -10.32 1.70 -6.68
CA GLU A 47 -9.07 2.36 -7.05
C GLU A 47 -7.95 2.21 -6.01
N GLU A 48 -8.30 1.81 -4.78
CA GLU A 48 -7.41 1.69 -3.62
C GLU A 48 -6.86 0.27 -3.45
N VAL A 49 -7.56 -0.76 -3.95
CA VAL A 49 -7.17 -2.16 -3.78
C VAL A 49 -6.96 -2.85 -5.11
N LEU A 50 -5.80 -3.50 -5.28
CA LEU A 50 -5.52 -4.38 -6.40
C LEU A 50 -5.35 -5.81 -5.89
N PHE A 51 -6.25 -6.71 -6.29
CA PHE A 51 -6.10 -8.15 -6.08
C PHE A 51 -5.23 -8.73 -7.18
N CYS A 52 -4.03 -9.15 -6.81
CA CYS A 52 -3.07 -9.73 -7.72
C CYS A 52 -3.41 -11.18 -8.04
N SER A 53 -3.16 -11.55 -9.29
CA SER A 53 -3.20 -12.92 -9.79
C SER A 53 -2.02 -13.14 -10.73
N GLY A 54 -1.84 -14.37 -11.21
CA GLY A 54 -0.78 -14.69 -12.18
C GLY A 54 -0.91 -13.97 -13.53
N SER A 55 -2.07 -13.36 -13.83
CA SER A 55 -2.31 -12.56 -15.04
C SER A 55 -2.21 -11.05 -14.82
N THR A 56 -2.00 -10.59 -13.58
CA THR A 56 -1.86 -9.17 -13.28
C THR A 56 -0.62 -8.60 -13.98
N THR A 57 -0.83 -7.48 -14.66
CA THR A 57 0.16 -6.79 -15.47
C THR A 57 0.97 -5.79 -14.64
N ALA A 58 2.17 -5.44 -15.11
CA ALA A 58 2.97 -4.42 -14.44
C ALA A 58 2.31 -3.04 -14.52
N GLU A 59 1.53 -2.78 -15.57
CA GLU A 59 0.79 -1.55 -15.79
C GLU A 59 -0.30 -1.35 -14.73
N GLU A 60 -0.99 -2.42 -14.31
CA GLU A 60 -1.99 -2.37 -13.23
C GLU A 60 -1.34 -2.00 -11.88
N VAL A 61 -0.18 -2.59 -11.57
CA VAL A 61 0.57 -2.28 -10.35
C VAL A 61 1.11 -0.84 -10.39
N GLU A 62 1.64 -0.41 -11.54
CA GLU A 62 2.11 0.96 -11.75
C GLU A 62 0.96 1.98 -11.62
N LEU A 63 -0.24 1.67 -12.13
CA LEU A 63 -1.42 2.51 -11.97
C LEU A 63 -1.80 2.69 -10.49
N LEU A 64 -1.71 1.62 -9.69
CA LEU A 64 -1.96 1.69 -8.25
C LEU A 64 -0.96 2.65 -7.57
N PHE A 65 0.34 2.53 -7.86
CA PHE A 65 1.35 3.42 -7.29
C PHE A 65 1.17 4.87 -7.75
N ARG A 66 0.84 5.10 -9.02
CA ARG A 66 0.54 6.46 -9.53
C ARG A 66 -0.65 7.08 -8.80
N ARG A 67 -1.69 6.30 -8.50
CA ARG A 67 -2.84 6.75 -7.71
C ARG A 67 -2.42 7.09 -6.29
N PHE A 68 -1.60 6.26 -5.65
CA PHE A 68 -1.03 6.53 -4.33
C PHE A 68 -0.23 7.85 -4.30
N PHE A 69 0.71 8.05 -5.22
CA PHE A 69 1.50 9.28 -5.29
C PHE A 69 0.63 10.50 -5.61
N SER A 70 -0.38 10.35 -6.47
CA SER A 70 -1.32 11.42 -6.81
C SER A 70 -2.30 11.71 -5.67
N ALA A 71 -2.60 10.76 -4.79
CA ALA A 71 -3.50 10.99 -3.66
C ALA A 71 -3.00 12.12 -2.76
N ARG A 72 -1.66 12.24 -2.62
CA ARG A 72 -1.03 13.28 -1.82
C ARG A 72 -1.26 14.69 -2.36
N THR A 73 -1.32 14.84 -3.68
CA THR A 73 -1.55 16.14 -4.35
C THR A 73 -3.03 16.53 -4.35
N HIS A 74 -3.95 15.56 -4.27
CA HIS A 74 -5.40 15.77 -4.28
C HIS A 74 -6.04 15.82 -2.88
N GLY A 75 -5.24 16.04 -1.83
CA GLY A 75 -5.76 16.13 -0.44
C GLY A 75 -6.25 14.80 0.14
N ARG A 76 -5.89 13.66 -0.46
CA ARG A 76 -6.25 12.30 -0.03
C ARG A 76 -5.08 11.59 0.64
N LYS A 77 -4.29 12.31 1.43
CA LYS A 77 -3.05 11.81 2.05
C LYS A 77 -3.26 10.65 3.01
N GLU A 78 -4.46 10.50 3.56
CA GLU A 78 -4.81 9.46 4.54
C GLU A 78 -5.39 8.19 3.89
N ARG A 79 -5.51 8.14 2.55
CA ARG A 79 -6.02 6.94 1.87
C ARG A 79 -4.97 5.84 1.85
N ILE A 80 -5.42 4.62 2.16
CA ILE A 80 -4.60 3.41 2.13
C ILE A 80 -4.73 2.79 0.75
N TYR A 81 -3.61 2.39 0.16
CA TYR A 81 -3.57 1.64 -1.10
C TYR A 81 -3.00 0.26 -0.82
N CYS A 82 -3.69 -0.79 -1.27
CA CYS A 82 -3.37 -2.17 -0.93
C CYS A 82 -3.10 -3.01 -2.19
N LEU A 83 -1.98 -3.73 -2.17
CA LEU A 83 -1.62 -4.75 -3.14
C LEU A 83 -1.85 -6.12 -2.49
N ALA A 84 -3.01 -6.72 -2.73
CA ALA A 84 -3.42 -7.98 -2.14
C ALA A 84 -2.92 -9.16 -2.96
N GLY A 85 -2.30 -10.15 -2.33
CA GLY A 85 -1.80 -11.34 -3.04
C GLY A 85 -0.55 -11.09 -3.87
N ALA A 86 0.30 -10.14 -3.48
CA ALA A 86 1.52 -9.78 -4.21
C ALA A 86 2.44 -10.98 -4.51
N GLN A 87 2.40 -12.04 -3.69
CA GLN A 87 3.13 -13.29 -3.94
C GLN A 87 2.73 -14.02 -5.25
N LEU A 88 1.53 -13.76 -5.77
CA LEU A 88 1.02 -14.39 -7.00
C LEU A 88 1.53 -13.69 -8.27
N LEU A 89 2.12 -12.50 -8.13
CA LEU A 89 2.67 -11.76 -9.27
C LEU A 89 3.88 -12.49 -9.85
N PRO A 90 4.02 -12.55 -11.19
CA PRO A 90 5.25 -13.02 -11.81
C PRO A 90 6.46 -12.19 -11.35
N TYR A 91 7.63 -12.82 -11.21
CA TYR A 91 8.86 -12.16 -10.77
C TYR A 91 9.18 -10.88 -11.57
N MET A 92 8.99 -10.91 -12.90
CA MET A 92 9.20 -9.75 -13.77
C MET A 92 8.31 -8.57 -13.38
N VAL A 93 7.06 -8.84 -12.97
CA VAL A 93 6.11 -7.82 -12.52
C VAL A 93 6.51 -7.27 -11.16
N GLN A 94 6.89 -8.14 -10.22
CA GLN A 94 7.39 -7.72 -8.89
C GLN A 94 8.63 -6.83 -9.00
N SER A 95 9.60 -7.21 -9.85
CA SER A 95 10.82 -6.44 -10.06
C SER A 95 10.52 -5.06 -10.63
N ARG A 96 9.63 -4.97 -11.64
CA ARG A 96 9.21 -3.70 -12.22
C ARG A 96 8.42 -2.84 -11.22
N ALA A 97 7.59 -3.45 -10.39
CA ALA A 97 6.85 -2.75 -9.33
C ALA A 97 7.82 -2.03 -8.36
N ILE A 98 8.86 -2.72 -7.90
CA ILE A 98 9.87 -2.13 -7.01
C ILE A 98 10.59 -0.96 -7.71
N GLN A 99 11.00 -1.13 -8.97
CA GLN A 99 11.63 -0.06 -9.75
C GLN A 99 10.75 1.18 -9.89
N THR A 100 9.44 0.98 -10.10
CA THR A 100 8.47 2.08 -10.19
C THR A 100 8.25 2.75 -8.84
N PHE A 101 8.27 2.01 -7.73
CA PHE A 101 8.03 2.55 -6.40
C PHE A 101 9.22 3.36 -5.85
N THR A 102 10.45 2.99 -6.21
CA THR A 102 11.67 3.70 -5.77
C THR A 102 11.98 4.95 -6.61
N ARG A 103 11.28 5.16 -7.72
CA ARG A 103 11.54 6.26 -8.67
C ARG A 103 10.75 7.52 -8.32
#